data_AF-A0A7K8SDW6-F1
#
_entry.id   AF-A0A7K8SDW6-F1
#
_cell.length_a   1.000
_cell.length_b   1.000
_cell.length_c   1.000
_cell.angle_alpha   90.00
_cell.angle_beta   90.00
_cell.angle_gamma   90.00
#
_symmetry.space_group_name_H-M   'P 1'
#
loop_
_entity.id
_entity.type
_entity.pdbx_description
1 polymer ?
#
loop_
_entity_poly.entity_id
_entity_poly.type
_entity_poly.pdbx_seq_one_letter_code
_entity_poly.pdbx_strand_id
1 'polypeptide(L)' 'CPRGWLGFNGVCYYFSRDNSTWERGQERCSELNASLAIAKDEEAMDLLSRLCKNGGYWLGLRR' A
#
# COMPACT_ATOMS: atom_id res chain seq x y z
N CYS A 1 -2.29 -13.85 -3.82
CA CYS A 1 -1.25 -12.79 -3.87
C CYS A 1 0.12 -13.44 -4.03
N PRO A 2 1.10 -12.76 -4.67
CA PRO A 2 2.47 -13.24 -4.74
C PRO A 2 3.06 -13.47 -3.35
N ARG A 3 4.08 -14.32 -3.23
CA ARG A 3 4.75 -14.58 -1.96
C ARG A 3 5.31 -13.27 -1.38
N GLY A 4 5.01 -13.00 -0.11
CA GLY A 4 5.43 -11.76 0.57
C GLY A 4 4.45 -10.59 0.47
N TRP A 5 3.27 -10.80 -0.16
CA TRP A 5 2.19 -9.82 -0.21
C TRP A 5 1.06 -10.22 0.74
N LEU A 6 0.40 -9.24 1.33
CA LEU A 6 -0.77 -9.44 2.19
C LEU A 6 -2.04 -9.47 1.33
N GLY A 7 -2.81 -10.55 1.39
CA GLY A 7 -4.11 -10.63 0.72
C GLY A 7 -5.25 -10.26 1.66
N PHE A 8 -6.12 -9.34 1.24
CA PHE A 8 -7.32 -8.95 1.97
C PHE A 8 -8.43 -8.53 0.99
N ASN A 9 -9.64 -9.06 1.14
CA ASN A 9 -10.80 -8.78 0.27
C ASN A 9 -10.51 -8.88 -1.25
N GLY A 10 -9.72 -9.89 -1.66
CA GLY A 10 -9.34 -10.06 -3.07
C GLY A 10 -8.31 -9.05 -3.60
N VAL A 11 -7.81 -8.14 -2.74
CA VAL A 11 -6.75 -7.19 -3.05
C VAL A 11 -5.44 -7.66 -2.42
N CYS A 12 -4.32 -7.43 -3.12
CA CYS A 12 -2.99 -7.74 -2.66
C CYS A 12 -2.23 -6.47 -2.31
N TYR A 13 -1.75 -6.38 -1.07
CA TYR A 13 -1.00 -5.24 -0.54
C TYR A 13 0.48 -5.61 -0.39
N TYR A 14 1.34 -4.73 -0.87
CA TYR A 14 2.79 -4.82 -0.69
C TYR A 14 3.28 -3.71 0.21
N PHE A 15 4.00 -4.08 1.26
CA PHE A 15 4.65 -3.14 2.17
C PHE A 15 6.09 -2.94 1.73
N SER A 16 6.35 -1.78 1.12
CA SER A 16 7.71 -1.37 0.77
C SER A 16 8.58 -1.30 2.02
N ARG A 17 9.80 -1.80 1.93
CA ARG A 17 10.84 -1.60 2.96
C ARG A 17 11.66 -0.35 2.73
N ASP A 18 11.52 0.27 1.55
CA ASP A 18 12.20 1.50 1.19
C ASP A 18 11.46 2.68 1.79
N ASN A 19 12.20 3.52 2.53
CA ASN A 19 11.72 4.84 2.92
C ASN A 19 12.00 5.82 1.77
N SER A 20 10.96 6.21 1.04
CA SER A 20 11.07 7.04 -0.17
C SER A 20 9.97 8.10 -0.20
N THR A 21 10.02 9.02 -1.18
CA THR A 21 8.93 9.98 -1.40
C THR A 21 7.70 9.30 -2.00
N TRP A 22 6.56 9.99 -1.95
CA TRP A 22 5.31 9.47 -2.52
C TRP A 22 5.45 9.11 -4.01
N GLU A 23 6.08 9.99 -4.79
CA GLU A 23 6.28 9.80 -6.24
C GLU A 23 7.12 8.55 -6.52
N ARG A 24 8.22 8.40 -5.79
CA ARG A 24 9.12 7.25 -5.93
C ARG A 24 8.44 5.97 -5.44
N GLY A 25 7.58 6.06 -4.43
CA GLY A 25 6.71 4.95 -4.01
C GLY A 25 5.75 4.52 -5.11
N GLN A 26 5.12 5.47 -5.80
CA GLN A 26 4.22 5.18 -6.92
C GLN A 26 4.95 4.58 -8.12
N GLU A 27 6.15 5.09 -8.46
CA GLU A 27 7.01 4.50 -9.51
C GLU A 27 7.38 3.05 -9.16
N ARG A 28 7.82 2.78 -7.92
CA ARG A 28 8.12 1.43 -7.44
C ARG A 28 6.92 0.48 -7.50
N CYS A 29 5.74 0.95 -7.10
CA CYS A 29 4.53 0.15 -7.25
C CYS A 29 4.26 -0.18 -8.72
N SER A 30 4.49 0.78 -9.63
CA SER A 30 4.29 0.60 -11.07
C SER A 30 5.27 -0.42 -11.66
N GLU A 31 6.53 -0.45 -11.21
CA GLU A 31 7.52 -1.49 -11.56
C GLU A 31 7.05 -2.90 -11.16
N LEU A 32 6.22 -3.02 -10.12
CA LEU A 32 5.63 -4.26 -9.64
C LEU A 32 4.26 -4.58 -10.29
N ASN A 33 3.87 -3.86 -11.34
CA ASN A 33 2.52 -3.90 -11.94
C ASN A 33 1.41 -3.63 -10.92
N ALA A 34 1.66 -2.71 -9.99
CA ALA A 34 0.75 -2.30 -8.93
C ALA A 34 0.67 -0.77 -8.83
N SER A 35 -0.12 -0.27 -7.88
CA SER A 35 -0.22 1.15 -7.54
C SER A 35 -0.14 1.32 -6.02
N LEU A 36 0.11 2.53 -5.55
CA LEU A 36 0.02 2.83 -4.13
C LEU A 36 -1.36 2.45 -3.60
N ALA A 37 -1.39 1.86 -2.40
CA ALA A 37 -2.60 1.31 -1.81
C ALA A 37 -3.65 2.41 -1.61
N ILE A 38 -4.87 2.16 -2.06
CA ILE A 38 -6.03 3.02 -1.85
C ILE A 38 -7.00 2.26 -0.95
N ALA A 39 -7.42 2.89 0.16
CA ALA A 39 -8.52 2.40 0.96
C ALA A 39 -9.82 2.56 0.16
N LYS A 40 -10.33 1.46 -0.39
CA LYS A 40 -11.57 1.47 -1.20
C LYS A 40 -12.84 1.32 -0.37
N ASP A 41 -12.71 0.78 0.84
CA ASP A 41 -13.81 0.52 1.77
C ASP A 41 -13.32 0.71 3.22
N GLU A 42 -14.25 0.69 4.17
CA GLU A 42 -13.99 0.91 5.59
C GLU A 42 -13.10 -0.20 6.19
N GLU A 43 -13.23 -1.43 5.70
CA GLU A 43 -12.45 -2.58 6.17
C GLU A 43 -10.98 -2.46 5.74
N ALA A 44 -10.73 -2.07 4.49
CA ALA A 44 -9.40 -1.75 3.99
C ALA A 44 -8.81 -0.53 4.71
N MET A 45 -9.63 0.47 5.05
CA MET A 45 -9.20 1.62 5.84
C MET A 45 -8.76 1.21 7.26
N ASP A 46 -9.55 0.38 7.96
CA ASP A 46 -9.16 -0.15 9.28
C ASP A 46 -7.86 -0.94 9.18
N LEU A 47 -7.76 -1.85 8.22
CA LEU A 47 -6.56 -2.66 8.00
C LEU A 47 -5.33 -1.78 7.76
N LEU A 48 -5.41 -0.85 6.82
CA LEU A 48 -4.31 0.06 6.49
C LEU A 48 -3.96 0.95 7.69
N SER A 49 -4.95 1.44 8.44
CA SER A 49 -4.70 2.23 9.66
C SER A 49 -3.93 1.43 10.71
N ARG A 50 -4.25 0.13 10.88
CA ARG A 50 -3.60 -0.75 11.85
C ARG A 50 -2.19 -1.14 11.42
N LEU A 51 -1.98 -1.37 10.12
CA LEU A 51 -0.68 -1.77 9.58
C LEU A 51 0.29 -0.58 9.45
N CYS A 52 -0.24 0.61 9.18
CA CYS A 52 0.57 1.82 8.99
C CYS A 52 0.87 2.59 10.29
N LYS A 53 0.35 2.14 11.44
CA LYS A 53 0.40 2.85 12.75
C LYS A 53 1.79 3.28 13.23
N ASN A 54 2.86 2.58 12.83
CA ASN A 54 4.20 2.80 13.37
C ASN A 54 5.25 3.28 12.35
N GLY A 55 4.90 3.47 11.07
CA GLY A 55 5.91 3.64 10.01
C GLY A 55 5.64 4.69 8.94
N GLY A 56 4.44 5.30 8.90
CA GLY A 56 4.12 6.32 7.89
C GLY A 56 4.29 5.81 6.45
N TYR A 57 3.44 4.89 6.01
CA TYR A 57 3.46 4.44 4.62
C TYR A 57 2.69 5.41 3.72
N TRP A 58 3.20 5.61 2.50
CA TRP A 58 2.47 6.34 1.47
C TRP A 58 1.27 5.53 0.98
N LEU A 59 0.12 6.20 0.91
CA LEU A 59 -1.10 5.70 0.32
C LEU A 59 -1.38 6.45 -0.98
N GLY A 60 -2.17 5.86 -1.88
CA GLY A 60 -2.52 6.42 -3.18
C GLY A 60 -3.49 7.62 -3.14
N LEU A 61 -3.60 8.30 -2.00
CA LEU A 61 -4.42 9.51 -1.84
C LEU A 61 -3.64 10.72 -2.36
N ARG A 62 -4.17 11.39 -3.39
CA ARG A 62 -3.58 12.63 -3.95
C ARG A 62 -4.65 13.73 -3.96
N ARG A 63 -4.25 14.95 -3.58
CA ARG A 63 -5.11 16.14 -3.56
C ARG A 63 -5.21 16.81 -4.92
#